data_AF-A0A7S4BQ00-F1
#
_entry.id   AF-A0A7S4BQ00-F1
#
_cell.length_a   1.000
_cell.length_b   1.000
_cell.length_c   1.000
_cell.angle_alpha   90.00
_cell.angle_beta   90.00
_cell.angle_gamma   90.00
#
_symmetry.space_group_name_H-M   'P 1'
#
loop_
_entity.id
_entity.type
_entity.pdbx_description
1 polymer ?
#
loop_
_entity_poly.entity_id
_entity_poly.type
_entity_poly.pdbx_seq_one_letter_code
_entity_poly.pdbx_strand_id
1 'polypeptide(L)'
;AGHIDSAIDSSGIAMRYLVVDAAPIIRGAQLHALGAEKLVTVPEVLREVRDYAARARLAAMPVEIEVKEPSEEAMKAVGKFAKLTGDYAVLSLVDMRVLALTWMLEKECHAGVAHLRTEPPSRNTKQATPRQPIGGESTQDSAKDGAKDGAKDGAKDDDDDGDDDGDDGD
;
A
#
# COMPACT_ATOMS: atom_id res chain seq x y z
N ALA A 1 25.09 16.19 -31.56
CA ALA A 1 24.40 14.92 -31.90
C ALA A 1 24.09 14.21 -30.58
N GLY A 2 22.88 14.39 -30.06
CA GLY A 2 22.44 13.72 -28.82
C GLY A 2 21.85 12.36 -29.18
N HIS A 3 22.49 11.29 -28.73
CA HIS A 3 22.00 9.93 -28.86
C HIS A 3 21.06 9.68 -27.69
N ILE A 4 19.75 9.70 -27.95
CA ILE A 4 18.72 9.28 -27.01
C ILE A 4 18.23 7.89 -27.42
N ASP A 5 18.99 6.86 -27.06
CA ASP A 5 18.43 5.51 -27.06
C ASP A 5 17.55 5.39 -25.80
N SER A 6 16.34 5.92 -25.93
CA SER A 6 15.28 5.83 -24.94
C SER A 6 14.97 4.37 -24.60
N ALA A 7 14.65 4.10 -23.34
CA ALA A 7 13.95 2.88 -22.95
C ALA A 7 12.52 2.98 -23.48
N ILE A 8 12.37 2.64 -24.76
CA ILE A 8 11.10 2.47 -25.44
C ILE A 8 10.61 1.09 -25.00
N ASP A 9 9.53 1.03 -24.21
CA ASP A 9 8.76 -0.20 -24.05
C ASP A 9 8.38 -0.73 -25.45
N SER A 10 8.16 -2.03 -25.61
CA SER A 10 7.78 -2.71 -26.87
C SER A 10 6.59 -2.06 -27.62
N SER A 11 5.89 -1.13 -26.96
CA SER A 11 4.79 -0.28 -27.44
C SER A 11 5.21 1.06 -28.07
N GLY A 12 6.48 1.47 -28.03
CA GLY A 12 6.90 2.81 -28.51
C GLY A 12 6.93 3.90 -27.43
N ILE A 13 6.63 3.57 -26.17
CA ILE A 13 6.41 4.56 -25.10
C ILE A 13 7.68 4.74 -24.27
N ALA A 14 8.16 5.99 -24.17
CA ALA A 14 9.24 6.37 -23.27
C ALA A 14 8.73 6.42 -21.81
N MET A 15 9.48 5.82 -20.89
CA MET A 15 9.18 5.88 -19.46
C MET A 15 9.41 7.30 -18.93
N ARG A 16 8.35 8.09 -18.75
CA ARG A 16 8.51 9.49 -18.29
C ARG A 16 8.91 9.61 -16.83
N TYR A 17 8.33 8.80 -15.95
CA TYR A 17 8.57 8.87 -14.52
C TYR A 17 8.96 7.52 -13.95
N LEU A 18 9.98 7.52 -13.09
CA LEU A 18 10.31 6.41 -12.20
C LEU A 18 10.10 6.88 -10.77
N VAL A 19 9.08 6.31 -10.11
CA VAL A 19 8.84 6.54 -8.67
C VAL A 19 9.78 5.65 -7.87
N VAL A 20 10.60 6.26 -7.03
CA VAL A 20 11.68 5.60 -6.31
C VAL A 20 11.31 5.43 -4.84
N ASP A 21 11.39 4.19 -4.37
CA ASP A 21 11.28 3.82 -2.95
C ASP A 21 12.64 3.86 -2.23
N ALA A 22 12.67 3.75 -0.90
CA ALA A 22 13.90 3.80 -0.10
C ALA A 22 14.83 2.64 -0.43
N ALA A 23 14.27 1.44 -0.63
CA ALA A 23 15.06 0.22 -0.71
C ALA A 23 16.04 0.18 -1.91
N PRO A 24 15.66 0.60 -3.14
CA PRO A 24 16.61 0.78 -4.25
C PRO A 24 17.73 1.79 -3.96
N ILE A 25 17.45 2.90 -3.27
CA ILE A 25 18.46 3.89 -2.89
C ILE A 25 19.45 3.27 -1.88
N ILE A 26 18.90 2.62 -0.84
CA ILE A 26 19.69 1.95 0.20
C ILE A 26 20.58 0.87 -0.42
N ARG A 27 20.10 0.11 -1.39
CA ARG A 27 20.89 -0.94 -2.08
C ARG A 27 21.86 -0.40 -3.13
N GLY A 28 21.79 0.89 -3.48
CA GLY A 28 22.65 1.47 -4.51
C GLY A 28 22.30 1.00 -5.92
N ALA A 29 21.00 0.84 -6.21
CA ALA A 29 20.55 0.52 -7.56
C ALA A 29 20.91 1.62 -8.56
N GLN A 30 21.27 1.24 -9.78
CA GLN A 30 21.57 2.18 -10.87
C GLN A 30 20.28 2.74 -11.48
N LEU A 31 19.53 3.54 -10.71
CA LEU A 31 18.21 4.05 -11.09
C LEU A 31 18.25 4.87 -12.39
N HIS A 32 19.32 5.63 -12.60
CA HIS A 32 19.54 6.42 -13.82
C HIS A 32 19.70 5.56 -15.08
N ALA A 33 20.11 4.30 -14.94
CA ALA A 33 20.31 3.39 -16.07
C ALA A 33 18.99 2.72 -16.53
N LEU A 34 17.89 2.93 -15.82
CA LEU A 34 16.58 2.35 -16.17
C LEU A 34 15.86 3.10 -17.30
N GLY A 35 16.42 4.22 -17.77
CA GLY A 35 15.95 4.93 -18.95
C GLY A 35 14.69 5.78 -18.74
N ALA A 36 14.36 6.10 -17.48
CA ALA A 36 13.29 7.04 -17.18
C ALA A 36 13.74 8.49 -17.38
N GLU A 37 12.85 9.36 -17.88
CA GLU A 37 13.17 10.78 -18.05
C GLU A 37 13.35 11.50 -16.70
N LYS A 38 12.55 11.14 -15.71
CA LYS A 38 12.57 11.75 -14.37
C LYS A 38 12.50 10.69 -13.27
N LEU A 39 13.37 10.84 -12.27
CA LEU A 39 13.31 10.10 -11.02
C LEU A 39 12.56 10.96 -10.01
N VAL A 40 11.55 10.40 -9.37
CA VAL A 40 10.68 11.11 -8.43
C VAL A 40 10.48 10.31 -7.16
N THR A 41 10.33 10.97 -6.02
CA THR A 41 10.02 10.31 -4.74
C THR A 41 9.23 11.23 -3.81
N VAL A 42 8.79 10.71 -2.67
CA VAL A 42 8.16 11.48 -1.59
C VAL A 42 9.21 11.84 -0.52
N PRO A 43 9.04 12.94 0.23
CA PRO A 43 10.05 13.36 1.19
C PRO A 43 10.29 12.34 2.32
N GLU A 44 9.27 11.56 2.68
CA GLU A 44 9.37 10.51 3.71
C GLU A 44 10.38 9.42 3.34
N VAL A 45 10.41 9.02 2.07
CA VAL A 45 11.36 8.01 1.57
C VAL A 45 12.80 8.49 1.77
N LEU A 46 13.10 9.75 1.48
CA LEU A 46 14.44 10.29 1.70
C LEU A 46 14.82 10.34 3.20
N ARG A 47 13.84 10.53 4.10
CA ARG A 47 14.06 10.50 5.56
C ARG A 47 14.36 9.09 6.09
N GLU A 48 14.01 8.05 5.35
CA GLU A 48 14.36 6.66 5.67
C GLU A 48 15.80 6.32 5.27
N VAL A 49 16.38 7.05 4.31
CA VAL A 49 17.77 6.89 3.87
C VAL A 49 18.72 7.53 4.89
N ARG A 50 18.94 6.83 6.01
CA ARG A 50 19.71 7.34 7.17
C ARG A 50 21.17 6.88 7.22
N ASP A 51 21.51 5.81 6.52
CA ASP A 51 22.87 5.29 6.53
C ASP A 51 23.84 6.20 5.75
N TYR A 52 25.06 6.33 6.24
CA TYR A 52 26.07 7.19 5.63
C TYR A 52 26.38 6.77 4.19
N ALA A 53 26.55 5.47 3.94
CA ALA A 53 26.89 4.98 2.61
C ALA A 53 25.72 5.18 1.64
N ALA A 54 24.48 4.99 2.10
CA ALA A 54 23.29 5.25 1.28
C ALA A 54 23.14 6.74 0.93
N ARG A 55 23.37 7.65 1.90
CA ARG A 55 23.38 9.11 1.63
C ARG A 55 24.51 9.52 0.67
N ALA A 56 25.69 8.95 0.84
CA ALA A 56 26.82 9.22 -0.06
C ALA A 56 26.51 8.77 -1.50
N ARG A 57 25.89 7.58 -1.66
CA ARG A 57 25.42 7.12 -2.97
C ARG A 57 24.35 8.03 -3.57
N LEU A 58 23.39 8.47 -2.77
CA LEU A 58 22.35 9.39 -3.21
C LEU A 58 22.95 10.74 -3.67
N ALA A 59 23.90 11.29 -2.92
CA ALA A 59 24.59 12.54 -3.27
C ALA A 59 25.50 12.42 -4.50
N ALA A 60 26.02 11.22 -4.77
CA ALA A 60 26.85 10.93 -5.95
C ALA A 60 26.04 10.49 -7.17
N MET A 61 24.70 10.48 -7.09
CA MET A 61 23.84 10.05 -8.20
C MET A 61 24.02 11.02 -9.39
N PRO A 62 24.20 10.53 -10.63
CA PRO A 62 24.36 11.38 -11.81
C PRO A 62 23.10 12.20 -12.17
N VAL A 63 21.96 11.83 -11.62
CA VAL A 63 20.64 12.43 -11.88
C VAL A 63 19.99 12.75 -10.55
N GLU A 64 19.34 13.90 -10.48
CA GLU A 64 18.61 14.33 -9.29
C GLU A 64 17.28 13.56 -9.15
N ILE A 65 16.93 13.20 -7.92
CA ILE A 65 15.60 12.65 -7.59
C ILE A 65 14.71 13.83 -7.17
N GLU A 66 13.70 14.12 -7.97
CA GLU A 66 12.73 15.18 -7.69
C GLU A 66 11.80 14.74 -6.54
N VAL A 67 11.65 15.61 -5.54
CA VAL A 67 10.76 15.35 -4.40
C VAL A 67 9.41 15.97 -4.67
N LYS A 68 8.35 15.16 -4.61
CA LYS A 68 6.96 15.57 -4.84
C LYS A 68 6.04 15.12 -3.72
N GLU A 69 5.03 15.93 -3.47
CA GLU A 69 3.91 15.60 -2.59
C GLU A 69 2.77 14.96 -3.40
N PRO A 70 2.22 13.81 -2.97
CA PRO A 70 1.03 13.26 -3.59
C PRO A 70 -0.18 14.15 -3.30
N SER A 71 -1.08 14.29 -4.29
CA SER A 71 -2.33 15.02 -4.09
C SER A 71 -3.28 14.28 -3.13
N GLU A 72 -4.15 15.03 -2.45
CA GLU A 72 -5.19 14.40 -1.61
C GLU A 72 -6.12 13.49 -2.41
N GLU A 73 -6.39 13.83 -3.67
CA GLU A 73 -7.18 13.01 -4.59
C GLU A 73 -6.53 11.64 -4.77
N ALA A 74 -5.22 11.61 -5.02
CA ALA A 74 -4.46 10.39 -5.21
C ALA A 74 -4.44 9.55 -3.92
N MET A 75 -4.24 10.19 -2.76
CA MET A 75 -4.31 9.52 -1.45
C MET A 75 -5.69 8.88 -1.23
N LYS A 76 -6.77 9.58 -1.57
CA LYS A 76 -8.15 9.07 -1.47
C LYS A 76 -8.38 7.91 -2.44
N ALA A 77 -7.89 7.99 -3.67
CA ALA A 77 -8.04 6.94 -4.68
C ALA A 77 -7.34 5.65 -4.27
N VAL A 78 -6.04 5.73 -3.92
CA VAL A 78 -5.26 4.58 -3.44
C VAL A 78 -5.82 4.03 -2.13
N GLY A 79 -6.22 4.90 -1.20
CA GLY A 79 -6.86 4.50 0.06
C GLY A 79 -8.14 3.71 -0.13
N LYS A 80 -9.00 4.11 -1.08
CA LYS A 80 -10.21 3.34 -1.42
C LYS A 80 -9.85 1.99 -2.01
N PHE A 81 -8.94 1.95 -2.97
CA PHE A 81 -8.55 0.69 -3.62
C PHE A 81 -7.91 -0.30 -2.65
N ALA A 82 -6.99 0.16 -1.80
CA ALA A 82 -6.34 -0.66 -0.78
C ALA A 82 -7.33 -1.24 0.25
N LYS A 83 -8.45 -0.54 0.53
CA LYS A 83 -9.52 -1.08 1.39
C LYS A 83 -10.29 -2.20 0.69
N LEU A 84 -10.49 -2.10 -0.62
CA LEU A 84 -11.17 -3.13 -1.41
C LEU A 84 -10.31 -4.40 -1.55
N THR A 85 -8.99 -4.27 -1.64
CA THR A 85 -8.07 -5.42 -1.69
C THR A 85 -7.76 -6.01 -0.32
N GLY A 86 -7.92 -5.22 0.75
CA GLY A 86 -7.56 -5.58 2.11
C GLY A 86 -6.14 -5.18 2.52
N ASP A 87 -5.38 -4.54 1.64
CA ASP A 87 -3.98 -4.15 1.90
C ASP A 87 -3.88 -2.92 2.82
N TYR A 88 -4.95 -2.15 2.99
CA TYR A 88 -4.95 -0.92 3.78
C TYR A 88 -4.46 -1.12 5.23
N ALA A 89 -4.69 -2.30 5.82
CA ALA A 89 -4.30 -2.58 7.21
C ALA A 89 -2.81 -2.89 7.39
N VAL A 90 -2.10 -3.26 6.31
CA VAL A 90 -0.68 -3.68 6.36
C VAL A 90 0.26 -2.70 5.68
N LEU A 91 -0.24 -1.83 4.81
CA LEU A 91 0.54 -0.78 4.17
C LEU A 91 0.85 0.35 5.17
N SER A 92 2.10 0.80 5.19
CA SER A 92 2.48 1.97 5.98
C SER A 92 2.00 3.26 5.32
N LEU A 93 2.04 4.38 6.07
CA LEU A 93 1.73 5.70 5.51
C LEU A 93 2.70 6.09 4.38
N VAL A 94 3.98 5.70 4.48
CA VAL A 94 4.99 5.98 3.46
C VAL A 94 4.68 5.20 2.19
N ASP A 95 4.34 3.91 2.31
CA ASP A 95 3.92 3.08 1.17
C ASP A 95 2.68 3.68 0.48
N MET A 96 1.69 4.11 1.26
CA MET A 96 0.49 4.76 0.74
C MET A 96 0.81 6.04 -0.04
N ARG A 97 1.78 6.83 0.43
CA ARG A 97 2.22 8.07 -0.24
C ARG A 97 2.98 7.79 -1.53
N VAL A 98 3.84 6.77 -1.55
CA VAL A 98 4.55 6.32 -2.77
C VAL A 98 3.56 5.81 -3.82
N LEU A 99 2.57 5.01 -3.40
CA LEU A 99 1.50 4.52 -4.28
C LEU A 99 0.64 5.68 -4.81
N ALA A 100 0.30 6.65 -3.97
CA ALA A 100 -0.46 7.83 -4.37
C ALA A 100 0.32 8.72 -5.35
N LEU A 101 1.63 8.92 -5.13
CA LEU A 101 2.48 9.65 -6.06
C LEU A 101 2.50 8.96 -7.43
N THR A 102 2.62 7.63 -7.45
CA THR A 102 2.53 6.83 -8.67
C THR A 102 1.20 7.04 -9.40
N TRP A 103 0.08 6.93 -8.68
CA TRP A 103 -1.25 7.14 -9.25
C TRP A 103 -1.44 8.55 -9.83
N MET A 104 -0.94 9.57 -9.13
CA MET A 104 -1.03 10.97 -9.56
C MET A 104 -0.29 11.19 -10.88
N LEU A 105 0.95 10.70 -10.98
CA LEU A 105 1.76 10.85 -12.19
C LEU A 105 1.21 10.03 -13.35
N GLU A 106 0.63 8.88 -13.08
CA GLU A 106 -0.04 8.05 -14.09
C GLU A 106 -1.25 8.78 -14.69
N LYS A 107 -2.05 9.42 -13.83
CA LYS A 107 -3.17 10.28 -14.24
C LYS A 107 -2.71 11.44 -15.11
N GLU A 108 -1.65 12.15 -14.69
CA GLU A 108 -1.05 13.24 -15.47
C GLU A 108 -0.54 12.74 -16.83
N CYS A 109 0.05 11.55 -16.85
CA CYS A 109 0.64 11.00 -18.06
C CYS A 109 -0.40 10.63 -19.13
N HIS A 110 -1.54 10.10 -18.70
CA HIS A 110 -2.57 9.56 -19.59
C HIS A 110 -3.80 10.46 -19.71
N ALA A 111 -3.69 11.73 -19.27
CA ALA A 111 -4.79 12.70 -19.25
C ALA A 111 -6.06 12.17 -18.55
N GLY A 112 -5.88 11.36 -17.50
CA GLY A 112 -6.97 10.73 -16.77
C GLY A 112 -6.65 9.33 -16.26
N VAL A 113 -7.65 8.71 -15.64
CA VAL A 113 -7.53 7.41 -14.97
C VAL A 113 -8.45 6.35 -15.55
N ALA A 114 -8.99 6.57 -16.75
CA ALA A 114 -9.94 5.67 -17.39
C ALA A 114 -9.36 4.26 -17.66
N HIS A 115 -8.05 4.14 -17.76
CA HIS A 115 -7.35 2.86 -17.94
C HIS A 115 -7.04 2.15 -16.61
N LEU A 116 -7.17 2.85 -15.47
CA LEU A 116 -6.96 2.27 -14.14
C LEU A 116 -8.24 1.64 -13.64
N ARG A 117 -8.10 0.49 -12.98
CA ARG A 117 -9.23 -0.15 -12.29
C ARG A 117 -9.55 0.61 -11.01
N THR A 118 -10.83 0.85 -10.78
CA THR A 118 -11.34 1.40 -9.51
C THR A 118 -11.68 0.32 -8.49
N GLU A 119 -11.83 -0.93 -8.96
CA GLU A 119 -12.15 -2.09 -8.13
C GLU A 119 -11.24 -3.26 -8.50
N PRO A 120 -10.89 -4.13 -7.54
CA PRO A 120 -10.11 -5.32 -7.83
C PRO A 120 -10.90 -6.30 -8.72
N PRO A 121 -10.23 -7.09 -9.57
CA PRO A 121 -10.90 -8.12 -10.35
C PRO A 121 -11.58 -9.13 -9.43
N SER A 122 -12.76 -9.61 -9.84
CA SER A 122 -13.53 -10.59 -9.05
C SER A 122 -12.66 -11.80 -8.74
N ARG A 123 -12.51 -12.11 -7.45
CA ARG A 123 -11.72 -13.25 -6.99
C ARG A 123 -12.45 -14.52 -7.43
N ASN A 124 -11.99 -15.18 -8.49
CA ASN A 124 -12.50 -16.49 -8.89
C ASN A 124 -12.19 -17.47 -7.75
N THR A 125 -13.18 -17.79 -6.93
CA THR A 125 -13.09 -18.67 -5.74
C THR A 125 -12.84 -20.16 -6.07
N LYS A 126 -12.27 -20.48 -7.25
CA LYS A 126 -12.00 -21.87 -7.68
C LYS A 126 -10.73 -22.48 -7.09
N GLN A 127 -10.05 -21.82 -6.15
CA GLN A 127 -8.94 -22.41 -5.40
C GLN A 127 -9.15 -22.25 -3.89
N ALA A 128 -10.19 -22.88 -3.38
CA ALA A 128 -10.15 -23.44 -2.04
C ALA A 128 -9.85 -24.94 -2.21
N THR A 129 -8.57 -25.30 -2.30
CA THR A 129 -8.20 -26.68 -1.98
C THR A 129 -8.50 -26.84 -0.48
N PRO A 130 -9.26 -27.88 -0.06
CA PRO A 130 -9.43 -28.15 1.35
C PRO A 130 -8.04 -28.35 1.96
N ARG A 131 -7.69 -27.56 2.96
CA ARG A 131 -6.51 -27.84 3.80
C ARG A 131 -6.72 -29.25 4.35
N GLN A 132 -5.91 -30.20 3.88
CA GLN A 132 -5.84 -31.53 4.44
C GLN A 132 -5.47 -31.38 5.92
N PRO A 133 -6.24 -31.94 6.87
CA PRO A 133 -5.84 -31.97 8.26
C PRO A 133 -4.57 -32.82 8.36
N ILE A 134 -3.49 -32.23 8.87
CA ILE A 134 -2.27 -32.94 9.21
C ILE A 134 -2.63 -33.86 10.38
N GLY A 135 -2.82 -35.14 10.08
CA GLY A 135 -2.96 -36.19 11.07
C GLY A 135 -1.62 -36.53 11.71
N GLY A 136 -1.61 -36.60 13.03
CA GLY A 136 -0.49 -37.06 13.85
C GLY A 136 -1.00 -37.49 15.23
N GLU A 137 -1.33 -38.78 15.32
CA GLU A 137 -1.47 -39.70 16.46
C GLU A 137 -1.83 -39.20 17.89
N SER A 138 -3.01 -39.66 18.29
CA SER A 138 -3.41 -40.29 19.57
C SER A 138 -2.41 -40.36 20.73
N THR A 139 -2.82 -39.81 21.88
CA THR A 139 -2.74 -40.52 23.17
C THR A 139 -4.12 -40.48 23.85
N GLN A 140 -4.64 -41.67 24.14
CA GLN A 140 -5.80 -41.89 25.00
C GLN A 140 -5.35 -41.77 26.45
N ASP A 141 -6.08 -40.99 27.26
CA ASP A 141 -6.42 -41.46 28.61
C ASP A 141 -7.78 -40.89 29.07
N SER A 142 -8.42 -41.65 29.94
CA SER A 142 -9.86 -41.78 30.09
C SER A 142 -10.46 -40.98 31.25
N ALA A 143 -11.75 -40.65 31.07
CA ALA A 143 -12.82 -40.56 32.06
C ALA A 143 -12.84 -39.40 33.09
N LYS A 144 -13.89 -38.57 33.00
CA LYS A 144 -14.99 -38.60 33.99
C LYS A 144 -16.26 -37.84 33.56
N ASP A 145 -17.38 -38.46 33.93
CA ASP A 145 -18.79 -38.10 33.74
C ASP A 145 -19.21 -36.71 34.25
N GLY A 146 -20.32 -36.19 33.72
CA GLY A 146 -21.12 -35.18 34.42
C GLY A 146 -22.17 -34.42 33.63
N ALA A 147 -23.26 -35.11 33.24
CA ALA A 147 -24.67 -34.66 33.25
C ALA A 147 -25.11 -33.17 33.10
N LYS A 148 -26.06 -33.00 32.18
CA LYS A 148 -27.39 -32.35 32.31
C LYS A 148 -27.64 -30.87 31.93
N ASP A 149 -28.63 -30.76 31.02
CA ASP A 149 -29.84 -29.93 31.03
C ASP A 149 -29.75 -28.38 30.98
N GLY A 150 -30.21 -27.83 29.85
CA GLY A 150 -31.50 -27.12 29.81
C GLY A 150 -31.52 -25.58 29.87
N ALA A 151 -32.22 -24.99 28.88
CA ALA A 151 -33.13 -23.82 29.01
C ALA A 151 -32.47 -22.45 29.36
N LYS A 152 -32.97 -21.24 29.06
CA LYS A 152 -33.98 -20.58 28.21
C LYS A 152 -33.85 -19.08 28.57
N ASP A 153 -34.21 -18.16 27.66
CA ASP A 153 -34.68 -16.77 27.91
C ASP A 153 -33.67 -15.80 28.61
N GLY A 154 -33.62 -14.48 28.43
CA GLY A 154 -34.36 -13.46 27.67
C GLY A 154 -33.90 -12.06 28.17
N ALA A 155 -34.49 -10.98 27.61
CA ALA A 155 -34.51 -9.57 28.08
C ALA A 155 -33.19 -8.74 27.96
N LYS A 156 -33.17 -7.59 27.23
CA LYS A 156 -33.69 -6.23 27.58
C LYS A 156 -32.96 -5.62 28.80
N ASP A 157 -32.62 -4.34 28.93
CA ASP A 157 -32.79 -3.04 28.24
C ASP A 157 -31.53 -2.22 28.66
N ASP A 158 -31.28 -1.04 28.07
CA ASP A 158 -31.10 0.23 28.81
C ASP A 158 -30.38 1.29 27.95
N ASP A 159 -31.15 2.36 27.76
CA ASP A 159 -30.81 3.67 27.21
C ASP A 159 -29.72 4.38 28.05
N ASP A 160 -28.86 5.16 27.40
CA ASP A 160 -28.15 6.26 28.07
C ASP A 160 -28.03 7.44 27.08
N ASP A 161 -29.04 8.30 27.13
CA ASP A 161 -29.04 9.66 26.58
C ASP A 161 -28.16 10.54 27.47
N GLY A 162 -27.10 11.10 26.88
CA GLY A 162 -26.27 12.14 27.50
C GLY A 162 -26.26 13.40 26.64
N ASP A 163 -27.30 14.22 26.77
CA ASP A 163 -27.25 15.65 26.47
C ASP A 163 -26.29 16.33 27.47
N ASP A 164 -25.32 17.10 26.98
CA ASP A 164 -24.65 18.13 27.79
C ASP A 164 -24.53 19.42 26.95
N ASP A 165 -25.44 20.32 27.26
CA ASP A 165 -25.53 21.69 26.77
C ASP A 165 -24.45 22.58 27.39
N GLY A 166 -23.75 23.32 26.53
CA GLY A 166 -23.45 24.74 26.75
C GLY A 166 -22.26 25.13 27.65
N ASP A 167 -21.35 25.93 27.09
CA ASP A 167 -20.89 27.15 27.74
C ASP A 167 -20.29 28.12 26.70
N ASP A 168 -20.99 29.22 26.46
CA ASP A 168 -20.53 30.40 25.71
C ASP A 168 -19.74 31.31 26.68
N GLY A 169 -18.48 31.59 26.38
CA GLY A 169 -17.62 32.48 27.18
C GLY A 169 -16.92 33.54 26.34
N ASP A 170 -17.50 34.74 26.37
CA ASP A 170 -17.02 36.13 26.09
C ASP A 170 -15.66 36.35 25.38
#